data_AF-A0A7L1NBU0-F1
#
_entry.id   AF-A0A7L1NBU0-F1
#
_cell.length_a   1.000
_cell.length_b   1.000
_cell.length_c   1.000
_cell.angle_alpha   90.00
_cell.angle_beta   90.00
_cell.angle_gamma   90.00
#
_symmetry.space_group_name_H-M   'P 1'
#
loop_
_entity.id
_entity.type
_entity.pdbx_description
1 polymer ?
#
loop_
_entity_poly.entity_id
_entity_poly.type
_entity_poly.pdbx_seq_one_letter_code
_entity_poly.pdbx_strand_id
1 'polypeptide(L)'
;EVKHGRNCPIDCSSVYYNGLRRSGVYSIMPSVGGMPIEVLCEMDTEGGGWTVIQRRQDGSVDFNRTWNEYKEGFGDLNGEFWLGNENIHKLTSQGDYSLRIDLEDWNNKHKHAFYQVF
;
A
#
# COMPACT_ATOMS: atom_id res chain seq x y z
N GLU A 1 1.19 5.95 -34.81
CA GLU A 1 0.97 4.71 -34.05
C GLU A 1 1.57 4.87 -32.67
N VAL A 2 0.75 5.00 -31.62
CA VAL A 2 1.25 5.22 -30.25
C VAL A 2 1.58 3.86 -29.64
N LYS A 3 2.87 3.57 -29.48
CA LYS A 3 3.35 2.40 -28.76
C LYS A 3 2.96 2.52 -27.29
N HIS A 4 1.91 1.82 -26.88
CA HIS A 4 1.66 1.46 -25.48
C HIS A 4 2.78 0.52 -25.01
N GLY A 5 3.95 1.08 -24.69
CA GLY A 5 4.88 0.41 -23.78
C GLY A 5 4.16 0.34 -22.44
N ARG A 6 3.62 -0.82 -22.08
CA ARG A 6 2.98 -1.06 -20.78
C ARG A 6 4.06 -0.97 -19.70
N ASN A 7 4.36 0.24 -19.23
CA ASN A 7 5.06 0.39 -17.97
C ASN A 7 4.08 -0.09 -16.88
N CYS A 8 4.38 -1.23 -16.28
CA CYS A 8 3.65 -1.68 -15.10
C CYS A 8 3.80 -0.61 -14.00
N PRO A 9 2.71 -0.20 -13.34
CA PRO A 9 2.80 0.79 -12.26
C PRO A 9 3.67 0.24 -11.14
N ILE A 10 4.57 1.07 -10.61
CA ILE A 10 5.51 0.65 -9.57
C ILE A 10 4.91 0.80 -8.16
N ASP A 11 3.87 1.62 -8.02
CA ASP A 11 3.11 1.88 -6.80
C ASP A 11 1.70 2.42 -7.13
N CYS A 12 0.90 2.67 -6.09
CA CYS A 12 -0.46 3.20 -6.25
C CYS A 12 -0.51 4.64 -6.79
N SER A 13 0.54 5.42 -6.58
CA SER A 13 0.67 6.76 -7.17
C SER A 13 0.74 6.66 -8.70
N SER A 14 1.54 5.72 -9.21
CA SER A 14 1.62 5.41 -10.64
C SER A 14 0.29 4.90 -11.19
N VAL A 15 -0.43 4.04 -10.44
CA VAL A 15 -1.79 3.60 -10.79
C VAL A 15 -2.73 4.81 -10.93
N TYR A 16 -2.69 5.73 -9.96
CA TYR A 16 -3.52 6.93 -9.93
C TYR A 16 -3.22 7.87 -11.11
N TYR A 17 -1.95 8.16 -11.39
CA TYR A 17 -1.53 9.00 -12.52
C TYR A 17 -1.84 8.38 -13.89
N ASN A 18 -1.90 7.05 -13.97
CA ASN A 18 -2.37 6.33 -15.16
C ASN A 18 -3.90 6.42 -15.35
N GLY A 19 -4.62 7.13 -14.47
CA GLY A 19 -6.05 7.43 -14.59
C GLY A 19 -6.97 6.46 -13.85
N LEU A 20 -6.42 5.47 -13.14
CA LEU A 20 -7.19 4.53 -12.33
C LEU A 20 -7.41 5.12 -10.93
N ARG A 21 -8.58 5.75 -10.74
CA ARG A 21 -8.90 6.55 -9.53
C ARG A 21 -9.90 5.91 -8.57
N ARG A 22 -10.11 4.60 -8.66
CA ARG A 22 -10.99 3.89 -7.72
C ARG A 22 -10.15 3.14 -6.70
N SER A 23 -10.45 3.31 -5.42
CA SER A 23 -9.86 2.51 -4.36
C SER A 23 -10.10 1.01 -4.60
N GLY A 24 -9.11 0.17 -4.32
CA GLY A 24 -9.19 -1.27 -4.58
C GLY A 24 -7.84 -1.96 -4.66
N VAL A 25 -7.86 -3.27 -4.91
CA VAL A 25 -6.64 -4.07 -5.05
C VAL A 25 -6.10 -3.95 -6.48
N TYR A 26 -4.82 -3.63 -6.61
CA TYR A 26 -4.11 -3.51 -7.88
C TYR A 26 -2.82 -4.31 -7.85
N SER A 27 -2.39 -4.75 -9.03
CA SER A 27 -1.06 -5.33 -9.22
C SER A 27 -0.05 -4.25 -9.60
N ILE A 28 1.06 -4.19 -8.85
CA ILE A 28 2.16 -3.25 -9.06
C ILE A 28 3.49 -4.01 -9.17
N MET A 29 4.52 -3.34 -9.69
CA MET A 29 5.88 -3.88 -9.84
C MET A 29 6.91 -2.95 -9.18
N PRO A 30 7.14 -3.08 -7.85
CA PRO A 30 7.98 -2.14 -7.10
C PRO A 30 9.47 -2.20 -7.45
N SER A 31 9.92 -3.29 -8.07
CA SER A 31 11.32 -3.45 -8.49
C SER A 31 11.43 -3.86 -9.95
N VAL A 32 12.38 -3.24 -10.66
CA VAL A 32 12.66 -3.53 -12.07
C VAL A 32 13.12 -4.98 -12.21
N GLY A 33 12.41 -5.77 -13.02
CA GLY A 33 12.69 -7.20 -13.18
C GLY A 33 12.23 -8.07 -12.00
N GLY A 34 11.57 -7.49 -11.00
CA GLY A 34 10.92 -8.23 -9.92
C GLY A 34 9.57 -8.83 -10.33
N MET A 35 9.02 -9.65 -9.43
CA MET A 35 7.67 -10.19 -9.59
C MET A 35 6.63 -9.13 -9.19
N PRO A 36 5.48 -9.05 -9.90
CA PRO A 36 4.36 -8.22 -9.46
C PRO A 36 3.85 -8.65 -8.08
N ILE A 37 3.39 -7.69 -7.30
CA ILE A 37 2.69 -7.92 -6.03
C ILE A 37 1.32 -7.26 -6.08
N GLU A 38 0.38 -7.78 -5.30
CA GLU A 38 -0.92 -7.15 -5.10
C GLU A 38 -0.86 -6.19 -3.91
N VAL A 39 -1.46 -5.02 -4.06
CA VAL A 39 -1.57 -4.01 -3.00
C VAL A 39 -2.96 -3.41 -2.98
N LEU A 40 -3.40 -2.97 -1.81
CA LEU A 40 -4.55 -2.10 -1.71
C LEU A 40 -4.12 -0.65 -2.01
N CYS A 41 -4.75 -0.05 -3.00
CA CYS A 41 -4.63 1.37 -3.29
C CYS A 41 -5.83 2.13 -2.73
N GLU A 42 -5.56 3.16 -1.94
CA GLU A 42 -6.53 4.18 -1.55
C GLU A 42 -6.37 5.37 -2.50
N MET A 43 -7.46 5.75 -3.17
CA MET A 43 -7.47 6.78 -4.21
C MET A 43 -8.29 8.03 -3.87
N ASP A 44 -8.94 8.07 -2.71
CA ASP A 44 -9.91 9.12 -2.34
C ASP A 44 -9.32 10.13 -1.34
N THR A 45 -8.36 9.70 -0.52
CA THR A 45 -7.78 10.52 0.56
C THR A 45 -6.68 11.46 0.03
N GLU A 46 -6.84 12.77 0.28
CA GLU A 46 -5.81 13.81 0.07
C GLU A 46 -5.03 13.70 -1.27
N GLY A 47 -5.76 13.55 -2.37
CA GLY A 47 -5.15 13.45 -3.71
C GLY A 47 -4.93 12.02 -4.21
N GLY A 48 -5.15 11.01 -3.36
CA GLY A 48 -5.13 9.59 -3.72
C GLY A 48 -3.75 9.05 -4.03
N GLY A 49 -3.70 7.80 -4.49
CA GLY A 49 -2.45 7.13 -4.87
C GLY A 49 -1.70 6.52 -3.69
N TRP A 50 -2.37 6.31 -2.55
CA TRP A 50 -1.76 5.73 -1.37
C TRP A 50 -1.68 4.22 -1.49
N THR A 51 -0.47 3.67 -1.35
CA THR A 51 -0.28 2.23 -1.15
C THR A 51 -0.44 1.89 0.32
N VAL A 52 -1.50 1.15 0.66
CA VAL A 52 -1.76 0.77 2.05
C VAL A 52 -0.82 -0.38 2.44
N ILE A 53 0.04 -0.13 3.43
CA ILE A 53 1.02 -1.13 3.91
C ILE A 53 0.54 -1.92 5.14
N GLN A 54 -0.45 -1.40 5.87
CA GLN A 54 -1.07 -2.04 7.03
C GLN A 54 -2.50 -1.52 7.20
N ARG A 55 -3.46 -2.39 7.54
CA ARG A 55 -4.81 -1.99 7.97
C ARG A 55 -5.31 -2.82 9.16
N ARG A 56 -5.89 -2.13 10.17
CA ARG A 56 -6.68 -2.70 11.27
C ARG A 56 -8.09 -2.09 11.24
N GLN A 57 -9.13 -2.88 11.52
CA GLN A 57 -10.51 -2.42 11.53
C GLN A 57 -11.45 -3.25 12.43
N ASP A 58 -11.21 -4.55 12.62
CA ASP A 58 -12.19 -5.47 13.23
C ASP A 58 -11.58 -6.59 14.09
N GLY A 59 -10.25 -6.72 14.12
CA GLY A 59 -9.56 -7.78 14.85
C GLY A 59 -9.67 -9.17 14.22
N SER A 60 -10.09 -9.28 12.95
CA SER A 60 -10.24 -10.55 12.23
C SER A 60 -8.91 -11.26 11.96
N VAL A 61 -7.78 -10.55 12.01
CA VAL A 61 -6.45 -11.12 11.78
C VAL A 61 -5.58 -10.98 13.03
N ASP A 62 -4.94 -12.08 13.43
CA ASP A 62 -3.93 -12.07 14.49
C ASP A 62 -2.65 -11.38 13.99
N PHE A 63 -2.10 -10.46 14.78
CA PHE A 63 -0.84 -9.76 14.49
C PHE A 63 0.31 -10.23 15.40
N ASN A 64 0.07 -11.18 16.30
CA ASN A 64 1.12 -11.85 17.06
C ASN A 64 1.81 -12.92 16.19
N ARG A 65 2.61 -12.46 15.23
CA ARG A 65 3.20 -13.28 14.17
C ARG A 65 4.71 -13.41 14.30
N THR A 66 5.24 -14.44 13.64
CA THR A 66 6.69 -14.68 13.55
C THR A 66 7.38 -13.62 12.69
N TRP A 67 8.70 -13.54 12.79
CA TRP A 67 9.51 -12.70 11.90
C TRP A 67 9.29 -13.01 10.42
N ASN A 68 9.21 -14.30 10.05
CA ASN A 68 9.04 -14.69 8.66
C ASN A 68 7.69 -14.24 8.10
N GLU A 69 6.62 -14.32 8.90
CA GLU A 69 5.30 -13.81 8.51
C GLU A 69 5.32 -12.28 8.36
N TYR A 70 5.96 -11.53 9.26
CA TYR A 70 6.12 -10.08 9.10
C TYR A 70 6.98 -9.70 7.88
N LYS A 71 7.96 -10.54 7.55
CA LYS A 71 8.82 -10.37 6.38
C LYS A 71 8.03 -10.53 5.08
N GLU A 72 7.24 -11.59 4.96
CA GLU A 72 6.48 -11.96 3.76
C GLU A 72 5.16 -11.20 3.62
N GLY A 73 4.52 -10.86 4.75
CA GLY A 73 3.17 -10.31 4.82
C GLY A 73 2.13 -11.34 5.22
N PHE A 74 0.98 -10.87 5.73
CA PHE A 74 -0.12 -11.72 6.16
C PHE A 74 -1.45 -10.95 6.18
N GLY A 75 -2.57 -11.68 6.19
CA GLY A 75 -3.92 -11.12 6.21
C GLY A 75 -4.57 -11.06 4.82
N ASP A 76 -5.57 -10.21 4.66
CA ASP A 76 -6.34 -10.03 3.42
C ASP A 76 -6.34 -8.54 3.02
N LEU A 77 -5.96 -8.24 1.77
CA LEU A 77 -5.96 -6.88 1.23
C LEU A 77 -7.36 -6.23 1.20
N ASN A 78 -8.43 -7.03 1.33
CA ASN A 78 -9.81 -6.55 1.49
C ASN A 78 -10.25 -6.42 2.97
N GLY A 79 -9.42 -6.86 3.92
CA GLY A 79 -9.65 -6.78 5.37
C GLY A 79 -8.43 -6.27 6.15
N GLU A 80 -8.10 -6.90 7.27
CA GLU A 80 -6.88 -6.58 8.01
C GLU A 80 -5.65 -7.27 7.40
N PHE A 81 -4.52 -6.55 7.30
CA PHE A 81 -3.29 -7.13 6.76
C PHE A 81 -2.03 -6.35 7.15
N TRP A 82 -0.89 -7.01 6.96
CA TRP A 82 0.44 -6.44 6.88
C TRP A 82 1.06 -6.79 5.53
N LEU A 83 1.50 -5.80 4.75
CA LEU A 83 1.96 -6.00 3.38
C LEU A 83 3.25 -6.85 3.28
N GLY A 84 4.04 -6.91 4.35
CA GLY A 84 5.32 -7.60 4.41
C GLY A 84 6.50 -6.65 4.33
N ASN A 85 7.47 -6.82 5.23
CA ASN A 85 8.63 -5.93 5.34
C ASN A 85 9.47 -5.91 4.06
N GLU A 86 9.62 -7.05 3.36
CA GLU A 86 10.34 -7.06 2.09
C GLU A 86 9.64 -6.23 1.02
N ASN A 87 8.29 -6.24 0.99
CA ASN A 87 7.52 -5.47 0.02
C ASN A 87 7.56 -3.98 0.35
N ILE A 88 7.44 -3.62 1.63
CA ILE A 88 7.59 -2.24 2.10
C ILE A 88 9.00 -1.72 1.81
N HIS A 89 10.04 -2.54 2.02
CA HIS A 89 11.41 -2.17 1.68
C HIS A 89 11.61 -1.95 0.18
N LYS A 90 11.06 -2.83 -0.68
CA LYS A 90 11.14 -2.66 -2.14
C LYS A 90 10.47 -1.35 -2.59
N LEU A 91 9.30 -1.02 -2.02
CA LEU A 91 8.61 0.24 -2.28
C LEU A 91 9.46 1.42 -1.81
N THR A 92 9.80 1.50 -0.53
CA THR A 92 10.53 2.66 0.02
C THR A 92 11.95 2.83 -0.52
N SER A 93 12.52 1.81 -1.17
CA SER A 93 13.85 1.91 -1.79
C SER A 93 13.85 2.46 -3.23
N GLN A 94 12.69 2.65 -3.87
CA GLN A 94 12.65 3.19 -5.25
C GLN A 94 12.85 4.72 -5.29
N GLY A 95 12.69 5.41 -4.16
CA GLY A 95 12.76 6.87 -4.06
C GLY A 95 12.19 7.37 -2.74
N ASP A 96 11.97 8.68 -2.63
CA ASP A 96 11.43 9.28 -1.41
C ASP A 96 9.93 9.01 -1.26
N TYR A 97 9.53 8.44 -0.11
CA TYR A 97 8.13 8.25 0.26
C TYR A 97 7.76 9.07 1.48
N SER A 98 6.51 9.53 1.49
CA SER A 98 5.87 10.02 2.70
C SER A 98 5.00 8.94 3.31
N LEU A 99 4.95 8.88 4.63
CA LEU A 99 4.09 7.97 5.38
C LEU A 99 2.95 8.74 6.02
N ARG A 100 1.73 8.23 5.83
CA ARG A 100 0.53 8.69 6.52
C ARG A 100 -0.04 7.56 7.38
N ILE A 101 -0.43 7.88 8.60
CA ILE A 101 -1.09 6.95 9.53
C ILE A 101 -2.42 7.58 9.93
N ASP A 102 -3.52 6.98 9.50
CA ASP A 102 -4.88 7.35 9.92
C ASP A 102 -5.32 6.43 11.07
N LEU A 103 -5.90 7.04 12.11
CA LEU A 103 -6.38 6.38 13.33
C LEU A 103 -7.81 6.83 13.61
N GLU A 104 -8.62 5.89 14.08
CA GLU A 104 -9.99 6.13 14.55
C GLU A 104 -10.13 5.59 15.97
N ASP A 105 -10.74 6.37 16.87
CA ASP A 105 -11.09 5.90 18.21
C ASP A 105 -12.49 5.28 18.26
N TRP A 106 -12.82 4.63 19.38
CA TRP A 106 -14.13 3.97 19.58
C TRP A 106 -15.34 4.92 19.57
N ASN A 107 -15.13 6.24 19.56
CA ASN A 107 -16.17 7.25 19.43
C ASN A 107 -16.22 7.84 18.02
N ASN A 108 -15.62 7.17 17.02
CA ASN A 108 -15.49 7.58 15.63
C ASN A 108 -14.71 8.90 15.43
N LYS A 109 -13.76 9.21 16.33
CA LYS A 109 -12.90 10.38 16.15
C LYS A 109 -11.67 10.00 15.33
N HIS A 110 -11.55 10.63 14.16
CA HIS A 110 -10.41 10.41 13.27
C HIS A 110 -9.26 11.39 13.54
N LYS A 111 -8.03 10.88 13.49
CA LYS A 111 -6.79 11.64 13.54
C LYS A 111 -5.78 11.04 12.57
N HIS A 112 -4.85 11.86 12.08
CA HIS A 112 -3.76 11.39 11.24
C HIS A 112 -2.41 11.94 11.71
N ALA A 113 -1.35 11.19 11.40
CA ALA A 113 0.03 11.63 11.47
C ALA A 113 0.66 11.52 10.08
N PHE A 114 1.44 12.53 9.69
CA PHE A 114 2.13 12.58 8.41
C PHE A 114 3.63 12.77 8.62
N TYR A 115 4.41 11.92 7.97
CA TYR A 115 5.86 11.96 7.97
C TYR A 115 6.32 12.20 6.53
N GLN A 116 7.07 13.28 6.33
CA GLN A 116 7.48 13.70 5.00
C GLN A 116 8.41 12.70 4.32
N VAL A 117 9.26 12.02 5.10
CA VAL A 117 10.21 11.00 4.64
C VAL A 117 10.09 9.77 5.53
N PHE A 118 9.96 8.60 4.90
CA PHE A 118 9.85 7.28 5.53
C PHE A 118 10.80 6.28 4.88
#